data_AF-A0A7D9LYN3-F1
#
_entry.id   AF-A0A7D9LYN3-F1
#
_cell.length_a   1.000
_cell.length_b   1.000
_cell.length_c   1.000
_cell.angle_alpha   90.00
_cell.angle_beta   90.00
_cell.angle_gamma   90.00
#
_symmetry.space_group_name_H-M   'P 1'
#
loop_
_entity.id
_entity.type
_entity.pdbx_description
1 polymer ?
#
loop_
_entity_poly.entity_id
_entity_poly.type
_entity_poly.pdbx_seq_one_letter_code
_entity_poly.pdbx_strand_id
1 'polypeptide(L)'
;MAQFHLPSSLDLTDRNLADSSKKWKRQLQVYMEASGNNNKPKQRQTAIILHCAGPEVLEVYDHFEFEGENYKNDPVKVLEKLEEYCNPRQNEVLQSFRFWQVPFQEPFDTFLTKLYSYADSCNFKEK
;
A
#
# COMPACT_ATOMS: atom_id res chain seq x y z
N MET A 1 -16.64 -6.51 23.37
CA MET A 1 -16.37 -5.67 22.18
C MET A 1 -15.36 -6.43 21.34
N ALA A 2 -15.60 -6.64 20.05
CA ALA A 2 -14.67 -7.38 19.19
C ALA A 2 -13.31 -6.67 19.18
N GLN A 3 -12.26 -7.38 19.59
CA GLN A 3 -10.91 -6.86 19.66
C GLN A 3 -10.28 -7.01 18.27
N PHE A 4 -10.42 -5.98 17.44
CA PHE A 4 -9.78 -5.96 16.13
C PHE A 4 -8.32 -5.59 16.31
N HIS A 5 -7.43 -6.50 15.93
CA HIS A 5 -6.00 -6.22 15.91
C HIS A 5 -5.72 -5.13 14.88
N LEU A 6 -4.91 -4.14 15.26
CA LEU A 6 -4.48 -3.12 14.32
C LEU A 6 -3.62 -3.77 13.22
N PRO A 7 -3.74 -3.30 11.97
CA PRO A 7 -2.81 -3.70 10.92
C PRO A 7 -1.37 -3.34 11.34
N SER A 8 -0.41 -4.16 10.93
CA SER A 8 1.01 -3.90 11.15
C SER A 8 1.39 -2.53 10.60
N SER A 9 2.30 -1.82 11.26
CA SER A 9 2.83 -0.54 10.76
C SER A 9 3.44 -0.72 9.37
N LEU A 10 3.36 0.33 8.54
CA LEU A 10 4.05 0.36 7.26
C LEU A 10 5.53 0.63 7.52
N ASP A 11 6.40 -0.28 7.06
CA ASP A 11 7.85 -0.12 7.12
C ASP A 11 8.34 0.56 5.84
N LEU A 12 8.79 1.82 5.97
CA LEU A 12 9.27 2.62 4.84
C LEU A 12 10.68 2.21 4.38
N THR A 13 11.39 1.40 5.17
CA THR A 13 12.74 0.91 4.85
C THR A 13 12.76 -0.43 4.12
N ASP A 14 11.58 -1.03 3.90
CA ASP A 14 11.46 -2.31 3.22
C ASP A 14 12.00 -2.24 1.78
N ARG A 15 12.86 -3.20 1.42
CA ARG A 15 13.38 -3.41 0.06
C ARG A 15 12.27 -3.53 -0.98
N ASN A 16 11.05 -3.89 -0.54
CA ASN A 16 9.87 -4.05 -1.37
C ASN A 16 8.68 -3.17 -0.96
N LEU A 17 8.97 -1.91 -0.64
CA LEU A 17 8.01 -0.88 -0.23
C LEU A 17 6.71 -0.83 -1.06
N ALA A 18 6.78 -1.02 -2.37
CA ALA A 18 5.59 -1.02 -3.24
C ALA A 18 4.64 -2.21 -2.97
N ASP A 19 5.18 -3.40 -2.72
CA ASP A 19 4.36 -4.58 -2.39
C ASP A 19 3.87 -4.53 -0.94
N SER A 20 4.73 -4.07 -0.02
CA SER A 20 4.42 -3.94 1.40
C SER A 20 3.36 -2.87 1.64
N SER A 21 3.40 -1.74 0.93
CA SER A 21 2.34 -0.71 0.97
C SER A 21 1.01 -1.21 0.41
N LYS A 22 0.99 -2.00 -0.68
CA LYS A 22 -0.24 -2.64 -1.19
C LYS A 22 -0.85 -3.61 -0.18
N LYS A 23 -0.03 -4.47 0.45
CA LYS A 23 -0.48 -5.40 1.48
C LYS A 23 -1.05 -4.66 2.69
N TRP A 24 -0.35 -3.63 3.15
CA TRP A 24 -0.79 -2.78 4.24
C TRP A 24 -2.12 -2.09 3.92
N LYS A 25 -2.27 -1.49 2.73
CA LYS A 25 -3.52 -0.86 2.26
C LYS A 25 -4.68 -1.85 2.28
N ARG A 26 -4.46 -3.10 1.86
CA ARG A 26 -5.49 -4.16 1.93
C ARG A 26 -5.87 -4.51 3.36
N GLN A 27 -4.89 -4.66 4.26
CA GLN A 27 -5.15 -4.93 5.68
C GLN A 27 -5.92 -3.78 6.35
N LEU A 28 -5.55 -2.54 6.03
CA LEU A 28 -6.23 -1.34 6.50
C LEU A 28 -7.69 -1.28 6.05
N GLN A 29 -7.99 -1.60 4.79
CA GLN A 29 -9.36 -1.66 4.28
C GLN A 29 -10.21 -2.66 5.06
N VAL A 30 -9.69 -3.89 5.25
CA VAL A 30 -10.37 -4.93 6.03
C VAL A 30 -10.60 -4.47 7.47
N TYR A 31 -9.60 -3.83 8.09
CA TYR A 31 -9.74 -3.27 9.44
C TYR A 31 -10.81 -2.17 9.50
N MET A 32 -10.85 -1.24 8.55
CA MET A 32 -11.82 -0.14 8.51
C MET A 32 -13.25 -0.64 8.32
N GLU A 33 -13.44 -1.67 7.51
CA GLU A 33 -14.73 -2.35 7.31
C GLU A 33 -15.16 -3.10 8.58
N ALA A 34 -14.27 -3.93 9.14
CA ALA A 34 -14.57 -4.76 10.30
C ALA A 34 -14.84 -3.95 11.58
N SER A 35 -14.11 -2.84 11.76
CA SER A 35 -14.27 -1.94 12.90
C SER A 35 -15.43 -0.94 12.76
N GLY A 36 -16.08 -0.87 11.59
CA GLY A 36 -17.12 0.14 11.31
C GLY A 36 -16.60 1.57 11.25
N ASN A 37 -15.28 1.76 11.16
CA ASN A 37 -14.64 3.08 11.09
C ASN A 37 -14.95 3.81 9.76
N ASN A 38 -15.44 3.09 8.74
CA ASN A 38 -15.86 3.65 7.47
C ASN A 38 -17.08 4.59 7.58
N ASN A 39 -17.85 4.53 8.67
CA ASN A 39 -18.99 5.42 8.91
C ASN A 39 -18.62 6.70 9.69
N LYS A 40 -17.35 6.88 10.07
CA LYS A 40 -16.89 8.05 10.82
C LYS A 40 -16.65 9.26 9.89
N PRO A 41 -16.62 10.49 10.42
CA PRO A 41 -16.24 11.67 9.64
C PRO A 41 -14.88 11.51 8.97
N LYS A 42 -14.71 12.04 7.76
CA LYS A 42 -13.46 11.91 6.96
C LYS A 42 -12.19 12.22 7.76
N GLN A 43 -12.20 13.29 8.54
CA GLN A 43 -11.07 13.67 9.41
C GLN A 43 -10.68 12.57 10.41
N ARG A 44 -11.67 11.90 11.03
CA ARG A 44 -11.40 10.76 11.93
C ARG A 44 -10.88 9.55 11.19
N GLN A 45 -11.38 9.29 9.97
CA GLN A 45 -10.88 8.21 9.14
C GLN A 45 -9.40 8.44 8.82
N THR A 46 -9.05 9.64 8.36
CA THR A 46 -7.67 10.03 8.07
C THR A 46 -6.74 9.89 9.28
N ALA A 47 -7.18 10.34 10.46
CA ALA A 47 -6.40 10.16 11.69
C ALA A 47 -6.17 8.68 12.04
N ILE A 48 -7.17 7.81 11.82
CA ILE A 48 -7.03 6.36 12.03
C ILE A 48 -6.04 5.77 11.02
N ILE A 49 -6.09 6.19 9.76
CA ILE A 49 -5.17 5.74 8.71
C ILE A 49 -3.73 6.09 9.09
N LEU A 50 -3.47 7.33 9.48
CA LEU A 50 -2.14 7.78 9.89
C LEU A 50 -1.65 7.06 11.15
N HIS A 51 -2.52 6.86 12.13
CA HIS A 51 -2.20 6.09 13.34
C HIS A 51 -1.84 4.63 13.01
N CYS A 52 -2.55 4.00 12.07
CA CYS A 52 -2.26 2.64 11.60
C CYS A 52 -1.01 2.56 10.71
N ALA A 53 -0.64 3.64 10.04
CA ALA A 53 0.52 3.69 9.16
C ALA A 53 1.84 3.74 9.94
N GLY A 54 1.84 4.40 11.10
CA GLY A 54 2.96 4.47 12.03
C GLY A 54 3.68 5.83 12.03
N PRO A 55 4.64 6.03 12.95
CA PRO A 55 5.31 7.30 13.17
C PRO A 55 6.17 7.74 11.98
N GLU A 56 6.85 6.82 11.31
CA GLU A 56 7.67 7.16 10.12
C GLU A 56 6.82 7.73 8.98
N VAL A 57 5.59 7.22 8.83
CA VAL A 57 4.64 7.71 7.82
C VAL A 57 4.07 9.07 8.19
N LEU A 58 3.93 9.38 9.49
CA LEU A 58 3.53 10.70 9.95
C LEU A 58 4.57 11.77 9.57
N GLU A 59 5.86 11.45 9.74
CA GLU A 59 6.93 12.36 9.32
C GLU A 59 6.86 12.65 7.82
N VAL A 60 6.66 11.61 7.00
CA VAL A 60 6.48 11.79 5.54
C VAL A 60 5.21 12.59 5.22
N TYR A 61 4.11 12.32 5.93
CA TYR A 61 2.85 13.01 5.73
C TYR A 61 2.93 14.50 6.03
N ASP A 62 3.72 14.92 7.02
CA ASP A 62 3.94 16.34 7.33
C ASP A 62 4.67 17.09 6.20
N HIS A 63 5.40 16.38 5.33
CA HIS A 63 6.04 16.93 4.14
C HIS A 63 5.15 16.89 2.89
N PHE A 64 3.94 16.32 2.96
CA PHE A 64 3.04 16.29 1.81
C PHE A 64 2.37 17.65 1.57
N GLU A 65 2.54 18.16 0.36
CA GLU A 65 1.79 19.31 -0.13
C GLU A 65 0.43 18.84 -0.66
N PHE A 66 -0.65 19.35 -0.06
CA PHE A 66 -2.02 19.14 -0.50
C PHE A 66 -2.56 20.42 -1.13
N GLU A 67 -3.23 20.32 -2.28
CA GLU A 67 -3.85 21.47 -2.98
C GLU A 67 -5.15 21.96 -2.29
N GLY A 68 -5.16 22.06 -0.95
CA GLY A 68 -6.26 22.55 -0.14
C GLY A 68 -6.47 21.78 1.17
N GLU A 69 -6.86 22.48 2.25
CA GLU A 69 -7.07 21.88 3.58
C GLU A 69 -8.13 20.78 3.62
N ASN A 70 -9.12 20.85 2.73
CA ASN A 70 -10.15 19.82 2.61
C ASN A 70 -9.59 18.48 2.13
N TYR A 71 -8.50 18.47 1.35
CA TYR A 71 -7.86 17.26 0.86
C TYR A 71 -6.97 16.61 1.92
N LYS A 72 -6.41 17.40 2.84
CA LYS A 72 -5.63 16.89 3.99
C LYS A 72 -6.49 15.98 4.88
N ASN A 73 -7.79 16.27 4.96
CA ASN A 73 -8.75 15.50 5.74
C ASN A 73 -9.44 14.39 4.93
N ASP A 74 -9.18 14.27 3.63
CA ASP A 74 -9.81 13.25 2.79
C ASP A 74 -8.99 11.93 2.84
N PRO A 75 -9.54 10.84 3.38
CA PRO A 75 -8.82 9.58 3.53
C PRO A 75 -8.39 8.99 2.18
N VAL A 76 -9.13 9.27 1.10
CA VAL A 76 -8.79 8.78 -0.24
C VAL A 76 -7.53 9.48 -0.75
N LYS A 77 -7.47 10.80 -0.61
CA LYS A 77 -6.32 11.61 -1.07
C LYS A 77 -5.05 11.32 -0.28
N VAL A 78 -5.20 11.10 1.03
CA VAL A 78 -4.07 10.70 1.88
C VAL A 78 -3.51 9.36 1.43
N LEU A 79 -4.37 8.37 1.15
CA LEU A 79 -3.93 7.07 0.65
C LEU A 79 -3.28 7.15 -0.74
N GLU A 80 -3.81 7.98 -1.65
CA GLU A 80 -3.21 8.22 -2.97
C GLU A 80 -1.80 8.80 -2.84
N LYS A 81 -1.60 9.80 -1.99
CA LYS A 81 -0.27 10.41 -1.76
C LYS A 81 0.71 9.45 -1.10
N LEU A 82 0.24 8.64 -0.16
CA LEU A 82 1.06 7.58 0.44
C LEU A 82 1.46 6.52 -0.59
N GLU A 83 0.56 6.13 -1.49
CA GLU A 83 0.85 5.19 -2.57
C GLU A 83 1.85 5.77 -3.58
N GLU A 84 1.73 7.05 -3.92
CA GLU A 84 2.69 7.78 -4.76
C GLU A 84 4.06 7.84 -4.09
N TYR A 85 4.13 8.14 -2.80
CA TYR A 85 5.38 8.17 -2.05
C TYR A 85 6.04 6.78 -1.91
N CYS A 86 5.24 5.74 -1.68
CA CYS A 86 5.73 4.37 -1.57
C CYS A 86 6.10 3.76 -2.93
N ASN A 87 5.69 4.41 -4.02
CA ASN A 87 5.95 3.98 -5.38
C ASN A 87 6.32 5.18 -6.28
N PRO A 88 7.39 5.93 -5.94
CA PRO A 88 7.70 7.20 -6.61
C PRO A 88 8.17 6.97 -8.06
N ARG A 89 8.62 5.74 -8.34
CA ARG A 89 8.90 5.21 -9.67
C ARG A 89 8.61 3.72 -9.60
N GLN A 90 7.56 3.26 -10.28
CA GLN A 90 7.55 1.86 -10.74
C GLN A 90 8.81 1.71 -11.58
N ASN A 91 9.89 1.17 -10.99
CA ASN A 91 11.11 0.91 -11.71
C ASN A 91 10.81 -0.32 -12.58
N GLU A 92 10.16 -0.08 -13.71
CA GLU A 92 9.69 -1.07 -14.67
C GLU A 92 10.83 -2.02 -15.04
N VAL A 93 12.06 -1.49 -15.12
CA VAL A 93 13.29 -2.25 -15.33
C VAL A 93 13.54 -3.24 -14.20
N LEU A 94 13.41 -2.83 -12.93
CA LEU A 94 13.61 -3.68 -11.77
C LEU A 94 12.52 -4.75 -11.67
N GLN A 95 11.25 -4.39 -11.92
CA GLN A 95 10.14 -5.34 -11.87
C GLN A 95 10.22 -6.37 -13.00
N SER A 96 10.50 -5.91 -14.23
CA SER A 96 10.75 -6.80 -15.37
C SER A 96 11.93 -7.72 -15.08
N PHE A 97 13.04 -7.19 -14.57
CA PHE A 97 14.20 -8.00 -14.19
C PHE A 97 13.84 -9.08 -13.16
N ARG A 98 13.05 -8.76 -12.14
CA ARG A 98 12.59 -9.73 -11.14
C ARG A 98 11.68 -10.79 -11.75
N PHE A 99 10.76 -10.41 -12.65
CA PHE A 99 9.92 -11.36 -13.39
C PHE A 99 10.78 -12.34 -14.21
N TRP A 100 11.79 -11.84 -14.92
CA TRP A 100 12.71 -12.67 -15.71
C TRP A 100 13.64 -13.55 -14.85
N GLN A 101 13.83 -13.21 -13.57
CA GLN A 101 14.67 -13.95 -12.64
C GLN A 101 13.93 -15.01 -11.81
N VAL A 102 12.60 -15.16 -11.94
CA VAL A 102 11.86 -16.16 -11.16
C VAL A 102 12.30 -17.57 -11.57
N PRO A 103 12.96 -18.34 -10.68
CA PRO A 103 13.34 -19.70 -11.00
C PRO A 103 12.10 -20.60 -11.03
N PHE A 104 12.14 -21.61 -11.90
CA PHE A 104 11.11 -22.65 -11.92
C PHE A 104 11.02 -23.33 -10.55
N GLN A 105 9.79 -23.54 -10.07
CA GLN A 105 9.51 -24.20 -8.80
C GLN A 105 8.36 -25.21 -9.00
N GLU A 106 8.45 -26.37 -8.34
CA GLU A 106 7.33 -27.31 -8.27
C GLU A 106 6.52 -27.11 -6.97
N PRO A 107 5.18 -27.30 -7.00
CA PRO A 107 4.37 -27.65 -8.17
C PRO A 107 4.14 -26.45 -9.11
N PHE A 108 3.89 -26.74 -10.40
CA PHE A 108 3.72 -25.73 -11.46
C PHE A 108 2.68 -24.66 -11.09
N ASP A 109 1.58 -25.01 -10.43
CA ASP A 109 0.53 -24.07 -10.01
C ASP A 109 1.06 -22.97 -9.08
N THR A 110 2.00 -23.30 -8.20
CA THR A 110 2.61 -22.32 -7.29
C THR A 110 3.55 -21.40 -8.05
N PHE A 111 4.30 -21.93 -9.02
CA PHE A 111 5.14 -21.12 -9.90
C PHE A 111 4.30 -20.17 -10.77
N LEU A 112 3.21 -20.67 -11.35
CA LEU A 112 2.28 -19.88 -12.15
C LEU A 112 1.63 -18.75 -11.34
N THR A 113 1.19 -19.04 -10.11
CA THR A 113 0.61 -18.02 -9.21
C THR A 113 1.61 -16.92 -8.87
N LYS A 114 2.88 -17.27 -8.61
CA LYS A 114 3.95 -16.28 -8.40
C LYS A 114 4.21 -15.46 -9.65
N LEU A 115 4.26 -16.07 -10.83
CA LEU A 115 4.45 -15.34 -12.09
C LEU A 115 3.35 -14.33 -12.35
N TYR A 116 2.07 -14.70 -12.13
CA TYR A 116 0.95 -13.75 -12.26
C TYR A 116 1.09 -12.57 -11.30
N SER A 117 1.43 -12.83 -10.03
CA SER A 117 1.64 -11.78 -9.04
C SER A 117 2.77 -10.81 -9.42
N TYR A 118 3.84 -11.29 -10.06
CA TYR A 118 4.93 -10.44 -10.53
C TYR A 118 4.57 -9.71 -11.84
N ALA A 119 3.84 -10.37 -12.75
CA ALA A 119 3.38 -9.76 -13.99
C ALA A 119 2.49 -8.53 -13.72
N ASP A 120 1.60 -8.57 -12.72
CA ASP A 120 0.77 -7.43 -12.32
C ASP A 120 1.58 -6.19 -11.87
N SER A 121 2.81 -6.41 -11.42
CA SER A 121 3.74 -5.34 -11.03
C SER A 121 4.61 -4.83 -12.18
N CYS A 122 4.69 -5.61 -13.27
CA CYS A 122 5.40 -5.25 -14.47
C CYS A 122 4.44 -4.51 -15.39
N ASN A 123 4.75 -3.26 -15.72
CA ASN A 123 3.95 -2.44 -16.63
C ASN A 123 4.15 -2.89 -18.08
N PHE A 124 3.99 -4.19 -18.37
CA PHE A 124 4.14 -4.76 -19.70
C PHE A 124 3.10 -4.15 -20.63
N LYS A 125 3.46 -3.08 -21.32
CA LYS A 125 2.66 -2.53 -22.41
C LYS A 125 2.74 -3.52 -23.56
N GLU A 126 1.65 -4.25 -23.82
CA GLU A 126 1.49 -4.92 -25.10
C GLU A 126 1.72 -3.89 -26.22
N LYS A 127 2.59 -4.23 -27.16
CA LYS A 127 2.84 -3.46 -28.38
C LYS A 127 1.90 -3.91 -29.46
#